data_AF-A0AAW2X5M3-F1
#
_entry.id   AF-A0AAW2X5M3-F1
#
_cell.length_a   1.000
_cell.length_b   1.000
_cell.length_c   1.000
_cell.angle_alpha   90.00
_cell.angle_beta   90.00
_cell.angle_gamma   90.00
#
_symmetry.space_group_name_H-M   'P 1'
#
loop_
_entity.id
_entity.type
_entity.pdbx_description
1 polymer ?
#
loop_
_entity_poly.entity_id
_entity_poly.type
_entity_poly.pdbx_seq_one_letter_code
_entity_poly.pdbx_strand_id
1 'polypeptide(L)'
;MPRDHSFPVDYYNTKKLIKDLGLPMEKIDACNNGCMLYWKDDINLDYCKFCGEARYKPTREHNPNRTKTPYAVLRYLEITPRLQRLYASQATAEQMTWHANHQTEEGSMCHPFDAEAWRYFDRTHPDFAAEPHNVRLGLCTDGFAPHRQYGCTYSCWPVILIPYNLLPGMCMSSKYMFLTMVILGPSNPKCLIDGYLEPLVEELQNLWHVGVPTHDSGRDETFAMCTALMWTVNDLPAYGMASGWSSAGVMGCPVCMEDTCILSAE
;
A
#
# COMPACT_ATOMS: atom_id res chain seq x y z
N MET A 1 5.28 30.92 17.35
CA MET A 1 5.30 29.79 18.31
C MET A 1 5.72 30.30 19.68
N PRO A 2 5.32 29.63 20.78
CA PRO A 2 5.79 29.97 22.14
C PRO A 2 7.32 29.93 22.22
N ARG A 3 7.91 30.74 23.11
CA ARG A 3 9.37 30.95 23.17
C ARG A 3 10.17 29.72 23.63
N ASP A 4 9.52 28.73 24.25
CA ASP A 4 10.15 27.52 24.82
C ASP A 4 9.68 26.22 24.17
N HIS A 5 9.38 26.25 22.87
CA HIS A 5 8.98 25.03 22.18
C HIS A 5 10.18 24.11 21.89
N SER A 6 9.98 22.80 21.97
CA SER A 6 10.97 21.77 21.60
C SER A 6 10.86 21.33 20.13
N PHE A 7 10.07 22.04 19.31
CA PHE A 7 9.91 21.70 17.89
C PHE A 7 11.12 22.15 17.07
N PRO A 8 11.47 21.40 16.01
CA PRO A 8 12.54 21.79 15.12
C PRO A 8 12.22 23.11 14.40
N VAL A 9 13.27 23.90 14.17
CA VAL A 9 13.18 25.30 13.70
C VAL A 9 12.58 25.41 12.29
N ASP A 10 12.69 24.36 11.48
CA ASP A 10 12.18 24.32 10.12
C ASP A 10 11.83 22.90 9.64
N TYR A 11 11.12 22.82 8.52
CA TYR A 11 10.72 21.56 7.88
C TYR A 11 11.90 20.66 7.52
N TYR A 12 13.06 21.23 7.17
CA TYR A 12 14.24 20.46 6.78
C TYR A 12 14.83 19.74 8.00
N ASN A 13 14.95 20.43 9.13
CA ASN A 13 15.41 19.89 10.40
C ASN A 13 14.42 18.86 10.94
N THR A 14 13.11 19.14 10.88
CA THR A 14 12.07 18.14 11.20
C THR A 14 12.22 16.89 10.33
N LYS A 15 12.42 17.05 9.03
CA LYS A 15 12.59 15.94 8.09
C LYS A 15 13.87 15.14 8.34
N LYS A 16 14.96 15.80 8.74
CA LYS A 16 16.23 15.16 9.11
C LYS A 16 16.09 14.37 10.41
N LEU A 17 15.39 14.92 11.40
CA LEU A 17 15.14 14.27 12.70
C LEU A 17 14.19 13.08 12.57
N ILE A 18 13.14 13.19 11.74
CA ILE A 18 12.21 12.08 11.46
C ILE A 18 12.85 11.00 10.59
N LYS A 19 13.85 11.34 9.76
CA LYS A 19 14.60 10.35 8.97
C LYS A 19 15.22 9.27 9.87
N ASP A 20 15.73 9.68 11.03
CA ASP A 20 16.35 8.78 12.01
C ASP A 20 15.30 8.03 12.86
N LEU A 21 14.04 8.50 12.89
CA LEU A 21 12.91 7.86 13.58
C LEU A 21 12.18 6.80 12.72
N GLY A 22 12.75 6.41 11.57
CA GLY A 22 12.58 5.05 11.05
C GLY A 22 11.48 4.80 10.02
N LEU A 23 10.98 5.75 9.26
CA LEU A 23 10.19 5.40 8.06
C LEU A 23 10.99 5.73 6.81
N PRO A 24 11.90 4.84 6.35
CA PRO A 24 12.61 5.04 5.10
C PRO A 24 11.57 5.14 3.98
N MET A 25 11.41 6.34 3.44
CA MET A 25 10.62 6.55 2.23
C MET A 25 11.59 6.42 1.07
N GLU A 26 11.42 5.34 0.30
CA GLU A 26 12.12 5.17 -0.95
C GLU A 26 11.50 6.09 -2.01
N LYS A 27 12.36 6.71 -2.81
CA LYS A 27 11.96 7.51 -3.95
C LYS A 27 12.39 6.77 -5.20
N ILE A 28 11.40 6.29 -5.95
CA ILE A 28 11.63 5.57 -7.19
C ILE A 28 11.24 6.50 -8.33
N ASP A 29 12.15 6.76 -9.25
CA ASP A 29 11.83 7.61 -10.39
C ASP A 29 10.84 6.88 -11.31
N ALA A 30 9.92 7.63 -11.89
CA ALA A 30 8.91 7.09 -12.80
C ALA A 30 8.97 7.81 -14.15
N CYS A 31 8.54 7.13 -15.21
CA CYS A 31 8.27 7.76 -16.50
C CYS A 31 7.20 8.85 -16.32
N ASN A 32 7.35 10.00 -16.99
CA ASN A 32 6.37 11.09 -16.93
C ASN A 32 4.96 10.66 -17.40
N ASN A 33 4.90 9.71 -18.33
CA ASN A 33 3.64 9.12 -18.83
C ASN A 33 3.18 7.91 -17.99
N GLY A 34 3.88 7.56 -16.91
CA GLY A 34 3.56 6.45 -16.02
C GLY A 34 3.81 5.05 -16.59
N CYS A 35 4.52 4.93 -17.71
CA CYS A 35 4.70 3.64 -18.40
C CYS A 35 5.59 2.64 -17.66
N MET A 36 6.49 3.11 -16.79
CA MET A 36 7.43 2.26 -16.04
C MET A 36 8.03 3.02 -14.86
N LEU A 37 8.54 2.25 -13.90
CA LEU A 37 9.46 2.72 -12.87
C LEU A 37 10.91 2.51 -13.33
N TYR A 38 11.79 3.45 -12.98
CA TYR A 38 13.24 3.28 -13.10
C TYR A 38 13.77 2.57 -11.86
N TRP A 39 13.40 1.31 -11.72
CA TRP A 39 13.63 0.49 -10.54
C TRP A 39 14.36 -0.80 -10.93
N LYS A 40 15.19 -1.32 -10.02
CA LYS A 40 16.04 -2.51 -10.23
C LYS A 40 16.85 -2.48 -11.52
N ASP A 41 16.56 -3.37 -12.46
CA ASP A 41 17.27 -3.53 -13.73
C ASP A 41 17.22 -2.25 -14.58
N ASP A 42 16.25 -1.38 -14.32
CA ASP A 42 15.98 -0.16 -15.08
C ASP A 42 16.51 1.11 -14.42
N ILE A 43 17.22 0.98 -13.29
CA ILE A 43 17.72 2.12 -12.51
C ILE A 43 18.72 2.99 -13.30
N ASN A 44 19.42 2.42 -14.28
CA ASN A 44 20.44 3.12 -15.06
C ASN A 44 19.92 3.74 -16.36
N LEU A 45 18.62 3.62 -16.65
CA LEU A 45 18.05 4.18 -17.86
C LEU A 45 17.78 5.67 -17.70
N ASP A 46 18.17 6.42 -18.74
CA ASP A 46 17.88 7.85 -18.89
C ASP A 46 16.59 8.09 -19.71
N TYR A 47 16.05 7.06 -20.37
CA TYR A 47 14.87 7.11 -21.23
C TYR A 47 13.95 5.93 -20.99
N CYS A 48 12.64 6.16 -21.13
CA CYS A 48 11.63 5.12 -20.97
C CYS A 48 11.67 4.11 -22.12
N LYS A 49 11.67 2.81 -21.80
CA LYS A 49 11.67 1.72 -22.79
C LYS A 49 10.42 1.68 -23.66
N PHE A 50 9.29 2.16 -23.15
CA PHE A 50 7.99 2.02 -23.78
C PHE A 50 7.59 3.23 -24.62
N CYS A 51 7.81 4.44 -24.12
CA CYS A 51 7.41 5.68 -24.82
C CYS A 51 8.58 6.58 -25.26
N GLY A 52 9.82 6.24 -24.90
CA GLY A 52 11.00 7.02 -25.29
C GLY A 52 11.19 8.35 -24.54
N GLU A 53 10.28 8.72 -23.63
CA GLU A 53 10.38 9.96 -22.86
C GLU A 53 11.61 9.99 -21.95
N ALA A 54 12.18 11.18 -21.79
CA ALA A 54 13.32 11.39 -20.92
C ALA A 54 12.94 11.25 -19.45
N ARG A 55 13.81 10.62 -18.66
CA ARG A 55 13.67 10.51 -17.20
C ARG A 55 13.78 11.85 -16.50
N TYR A 56 14.67 12.72 -16.97
CA TYR A 56 15.11 13.93 -16.27
C TYR A 56 14.72 15.21 -17.00
N LYS A 57 14.38 16.24 -16.22
CA LYS A 57 14.07 17.58 -16.74
C LYS A 57 15.33 18.23 -17.35
N PRO A 58 15.19 19.02 -18.44
CA PRO A 58 16.31 19.72 -19.04
C PRO A 58 16.91 20.73 -18.06
N THR A 59 18.24 20.75 -17.96
CA THR A 59 18.97 21.66 -17.07
C THR A 59 19.48 22.84 -17.88
N ARG A 60 19.14 24.07 -17.48
CA ARG A 60 19.52 25.31 -18.20
C ARG A 60 21.01 25.68 -18.05
N GLU A 61 21.73 25.08 -17.12
CA GLU A 61 23.15 25.34 -16.85
C GLU A 61 23.93 24.03 -16.79
N HIS A 62 25.04 23.96 -17.51
CA HIS A 62 26.03 22.88 -17.38
C HIS A 62 26.81 23.04 -16.07
N ASN A 63 26.14 22.78 -14.94
CA ASN A 63 26.84 22.58 -13.67
C ASN A 63 27.02 21.07 -13.45
N PRO A 64 28.24 20.52 -13.60
CA PRO A 64 28.49 19.09 -13.46
C PRO A 64 28.19 18.54 -12.05
N ASN A 65 28.06 19.41 -11.04
CA ASN A 65 27.73 19.03 -9.66
C ASN A 65 26.22 19.09 -9.35
N ARG A 66 25.36 19.45 -10.32
CA ARG A 66 23.92 19.56 -10.07
C ARG A 66 23.24 18.20 -10.20
N THR A 67 22.48 17.82 -9.17
CA THR A 67 21.69 16.59 -9.16
C THR A 67 20.59 16.65 -10.24
N LYS A 68 20.55 15.63 -11.11
CA LYS A 68 19.48 15.50 -12.12
C LYS A 68 18.12 15.42 -11.42
N THR A 69 17.12 16.12 -11.94
CA THR A 69 15.75 16.13 -11.37
C THR A 69 14.82 15.30 -12.25
N PRO A 70 14.23 14.20 -11.75
CA PRO A 70 13.30 13.37 -12.52
C PRO A 70 11.99 14.10 -12.80
N TYR A 71 11.28 13.69 -13.85
CA TYR A 71 9.96 14.20 -14.16
C TYR A 71 8.89 13.77 -13.15
N ALA A 72 8.86 12.47 -12.83
CA ALA A 72 7.94 11.86 -11.89
C ALA A 72 8.69 11.00 -10.86
N VAL A 73 8.15 10.92 -9.64
CA VAL A 73 8.73 10.17 -8.53
C VAL A 73 7.60 9.48 -7.77
N LEU A 74 7.69 8.16 -7.69
CA LEU A 74 6.93 7.33 -6.78
C LEU A 74 7.54 7.41 -5.38
N ARG A 75 6.68 7.54 -4.37
CA ARG A 75 7.08 7.48 -2.96
C ARG A 75 6.59 6.15 -2.40
N TYR A 76 7.54 5.28 -2.09
CA TYR A 76 7.28 3.96 -1.54
C TYR A 76 7.70 3.92 -0.07
N LEU A 77 6.85 3.33 0.76
CA LEU A 77 7.06 3.15 2.20
C LEU A 77 6.92 1.66 2.51
N GLU A 78 8.05 0.99 2.69
CA GLU A 78 8.14 -0.45 2.96
C GLU A 78 7.20 -0.88 4.10
N ILE A 79 6.56 -2.04 3.92
CA ILE A 79 5.54 -2.54 4.85
C ILE A 79 6.15 -3.42 5.94
N THR A 80 7.20 -4.16 5.62
CA THR A 80 7.90 -5.09 6.50
C THR A 80 8.34 -4.44 7.82
N PRO A 81 9.13 -3.35 7.82
CA PRO A 81 9.57 -2.72 9.07
C PRO A 81 8.41 -2.14 9.89
N ARG A 82 7.28 -1.83 9.24
CA ARG A 82 6.10 -1.28 9.91
C ARG A 82 5.30 -2.36 10.61
N LEU A 83 5.18 -3.54 9.98
CA LEU A 83 4.58 -4.72 10.59
C LEU A 83 5.43 -5.23 11.75
N GLN A 84 6.75 -5.30 11.58
CA GLN A 84 7.67 -5.66 12.67
C GLN A 84 7.54 -4.71 13.88
N ARG A 85 7.26 -3.42 13.66
CA ARG A 85 7.00 -2.48 14.77
C ARG A 85 5.74 -2.76 15.56
N LEU A 86 4.71 -3.31 14.92
CA LEU A 86 3.50 -3.72 15.65
C LEU A 86 3.82 -4.84 16.64
N TYR A 87 4.74 -5.75 16.28
CA TYR A 87 5.24 -6.78 17.18
C TYR A 87 6.31 -6.29 18.17
N ALA A 88 7.08 -5.26 17.81
CA ALA A 88 8.11 -4.70 18.70
C ALA A 88 7.54 -3.94 19.91
N SER A 89 6.27 -3.52 19.88
CA SER A 89 5.61 -2.81 20.97
C SER A 89 4.65 -3.73 21.72
N GLN A 90 4.84 -3.87 23.04
CA GLN A 90 3.98 -4.69 23.91
C GLN A 90 2.49 -4.31 23.79
N ALA A 91 2.22 -3.00 23.67
CA ALA A 91 0.84 -2.49 23.55
C ALA A 91 0.11 -2.96 22.27
N THR A 92 0.86 -3.35 21.23
CA THR A 92 0.31 -3.73 19.93
C THR A 92 0.50 -5.22 19.63
N ALA A 93 1.56 -5.84 20.15
CA ALA A 93 1.90 -7.24 19.91
C ALA A 93 0.78 -8.20 20.36
N GLU A 94 0.24 -8.00 21.56
CA GLU A 94 -0.91 -8.78 22.06
C GLU A 94 -2.11 -8.70 21.11
N GLN A 95 -2.34 -7.52 20.52
CA GLN A 95 -3.46 -7.28 19.62
C GLN A 95 -3.25 -7.91 18.24
N MET A 96 -2.00 -8.16 17.84
CA MET A 96 -1.69 -8.81 16.56
C MET A 96 -1.98 -10.32 16.53
N THR A 97 -2.30 -10.92 17.69
CA THR A 97 -2.78 -12.30 17.79
C THR A 97 -4.22 -12.38 18.32
N TRP A 98 -4.92 -11.24 18.40
CA TRP A 98 -6.28 -11.15 18.95
C TRP A 98 -7.25 -12.13 18.29
N HIS A 99 -7.20 -12.23 16.96
CA HIS A 99 -8.09 -13.09 16.18
C HIS A 99 -7.99 -14.58 16.57
N ALA A 100 -6.83 -15.06 17.02
CA ALA A 100 -6.64 -16.46 17.40
C ALA A 100 -7.21 -16.79 18.80
N ASN A 101 -7.34 -15.77 19.66
CA ASN A 101 -7.83 -15.92 21.03
C ASN A 101 -9.31 -15.50 21.17
N HIS A 102 -9.88 -14.86 20.15
CA HIS A 102 -11.24 -14.36 20.17
C HIS A 102 -12.25 -15.43 19.74
N GLN A 103 -13.40 -15.44 20.40
CA GLN A 103 -14.56 -16.22 19.99
C GLN A 103 -15.72 -15.26 19.71
N THR A 104 -16.33 -15.42 18.55
CA THR A 104 -17.46 -14.61 18.11
C THR A 104 -18.74 -15.38 18.30
N GLU A 105 -19.80 -14.70 18.74
CA GLU A 105 -21.13 -15.29 18.83
C GLU A 105 -21.63 -15.77 17.47
N GLU A 106 -22.30 -16.93 17.45
CA GLU A 106 -22.79 -17.53 16.22
C GLU A 106 -23.81 -16.61 15.53
N GLY A 107 -23.58 -16.32 14.25
CA GLY A 107 -24.44 -15.43 13.45
C GLY A 107 -24.09 -13.94 13.51
N SER A 108 -23.09 -13.53 14.30
CA SER A 108 -22.57 -12.15 14.30
C SER A 108 -21.27 -12.04 13.49
N MET A 109 -21.09 -10.89 12.82
CA MET A 109 -19.85 -10.51 12.15
C MET A 109 -19.42 -9.15 12.69
N CYS A 110 -18.42 -9.15 13.57
CA CYS A 110 -17.88 -7.95 14.22
C CYS A 110 -16.48 -7.58 13.69
N HIS A 111 -15.83 -8.51 13.00
CA HIS A 111 -14.48 -8.35 12.46
C HIS A 111 -14.33 -9.16 11.16
N PRO A 112 -13.45 -8.79 10.22
CA PRO A 112 -13.21 -9.60 9.03
C PRO A 112 -12.76 -11.05 9.28
N PHE A 113 -12.23 -11.32 10.48
CA PHE A 113 -11.97 -12.68 10.99
C PHE A 113 -13.22 -13.57 11.00
N ASP A 114 -14.40 -13.00 11.25
CA ASP A 114 -15.65 -13.72 11.33
C ASP A 114 -16.20 -14.13 9.96
N ALA A 115 -15.63 -13.56 8.88
CA ALA A 115 -16.10 -13.78 7.52
C ALA A 115 -15.72 -15.16 6.98
N GLU A 116 -16.58 -15.72 6.12
CA GLU A 116 -16.31 -17.01 5.45
C GLU A 116 -15.05 -16.95 4.58
N ALA A 117 -14.70 -15.77 4.03
CA ALA A 117 -13.46 -15.59 3.28
C ALA A 117 -12.20 -15.90 4.13
N TRP A 118 -12.20 -15.49 5.40
CA TRP A 118 -11.11 -15.80 6.32
C TRP A 118 -11.06 -17.30 6.63
N ARG A 119 -12.20 -17.89 6.97
CA ARG A 119 -12.30 -19.34 7.26
C ARG A 119 -11.89 -20.19 6.05
N TYR A 120 -12.32 -19.79 4.86
CA TYR A 120 -11.95 -20.46 3.61
C TYR A 120 -10.45 -20.37 3.36
N PHE A 121 -9.85 -19.19 3.58
CA PHE A 121 -8.41 -19.01 3.46
C PHE A 121 -7.64 -19.93 4.43
N ASP A 122 -8.06 -20.00 5.70
CA ASP A 122 -7.42 -20.83 6.71
C ASP A 122 -7.52 -22.34 6.38
N ARG A 123 -8.65 -22.79 5.82
CA ARG A 123 -8.80 -24.18 5.32
C ARG A 123 -7.89 -24.46 4.12
N THR A 124 -7.61 -23.47 3.29
CA THR A 124 -6.80 -23.61 2.07
C THR A 124 -5.31 -23.52 2.36
N HIS A 125 -4.92 -22.74 3.37
CA HIS A 125 -3.53 -22.52 3.77
C HIS A 125 -3.34 -22.86 5.26
N PRO A 126 -3.49 -24.14 5.66
CA PRO A 126 -3.42 -24.54 7.06
C PRO A 126 -2.06 -24.23 7.70
N ASP A 127 -0.96 -24.36 6.95
CA ASP A 127 0.39 -24.04 7.44
C ASP A 127 0.54 -22.54 7.79
N PHE A 128 -0.09 -21.66 7.01
CA PHE A 128 -0.11 -20.23 7.31
C PHE A 128 -1.00 -19.95 8.52
N ALA A 129 -2.17 -20.57 8.60
CA ALA A 129 -3.14 -20.36 9.67
C ALA A 129 -2.68 -20.95 11.03
N ALA A 130 -1.82 -21.97 11.00
CA ALA A 130 -1.25 -22.60 12.18
C ALA A 130 -0.34 -21.66 12.99
N GLU A 131 0.19 -20.62 12.37
CA GLU A 131 1.01 -19.57 13.01
C GLU A 131 0.16 -18.30 13.22
N PRO A 132 -0.34 -18.03 14.45
CA PRO A 132 -1.19 -16.89 14.76
C PRO A 132 -0.53 -15.52 14.52
N HIS A 133 0.80 -15.47 14.51
CA HIS A 133 1.53 -14.23 14.26
C HIS A 133 1.63 -13.87 12.77
N ASN A 134 1.15 -14.72 11.87
CA ASN A 134 1.08 -14.38 10.46
C ASN A 134 0.01 -13.31 10.19
N VAL A 135 0.34 -12.33 9.35
CA VAL A 135 -0.47 -11.12 9.17
C VAL A 135 -1.36 -11.22 7.94
N ARG A 136 -2.66 -10.95 8.11
CA ARG A 136 -3.62 -10.81 7.02
C ARG A 136 -3.88 -9.34 6.73
N LEU A 137 -3.70 -8.96 5.47
CA LEU A 137 -3.73 -7.58 4.99
C LEU A 137 -4.94 -7.34 4.09
N GLY A 138 -5.53 -6.16 4.20
CA GLY A 138 -6.42 -5.58 3.18
C GLY A 138 -5.72 -4.45 2.47
N LEU A 139 -5.89 -4.35 1.15
CA LEU A 139 -5.38 -3.24 0.35
C LEU A 139 -6.54 -2.35 -0.08
N CYS A 140 -6.38 -1.04 0.01
CA CYS A 140 -7.31 -0.11 -0.60
C CYS A 140 -6.57 0.98 -1.38
N THR A 141 -7.15 1.36 -2.51
CA THR A 141 -6.66 2.48 -3.30
C THR A 141 -7.83 3.25 -3.90
N ASP A 142 -7.66 4.56 -3.98
CA ASP A 142 -8.63 5.47 -4.59
C ASP A 142 -7.88 6.69 -5.15
N GLY A 143 -8.48 7.33 -6.16
CA GLY A 143 -7.96 8.55 -6.76
C GLY A 143 -8.66 9.78 -6.24
N PHE A 144 -7.91 10.71 -5.63
CA PHE A 144 -8.45 12.02 -5.24
C PHE A 144 -7.73 13.18 -5.93
N ALA A 145 -8.47 14.26 -6.16
CA ALA A 145 -7.97 15.49 -6.80
C ALA A 145 -7.96 16.66 -5.81
N PRO A 146 -6.87 16.90 -5.06
CA PRO A 146 -6.86 17.83 -3.93
C PRO A 146 -7.14 19.29 -4.30
N HIS A 147 -6.87 19.70 -5.54
CA HIS A 147 -7.00 21.10 -5.99
C HIS A 147 -8.01 21.27 -7.13
N ARG A 148 -8.96 20.34 -7.29
CA ARG A 148 -9.94 20.37 -8.39
C ARG A 148 -10.74 21.67 -8.45
N GLN A 149 -10.97 22.30 -7.28
CA GLN A 149 -11.69 23.57 -7.16
C GLN A 149 -10.91 24.78 -7.69
N TYR A 150 -9.58 24.69 -7.81
CA TYR A 150 -8.70 25.80 -8.22
C TYR A 150 -8.18 25.67 -9.65
N GLY A 151 -8.79 24.81 -10.48
CA GLY A 151 -8.43 24.63 -11.88
C GLY A 151 -7.13 23.87 -12.14
N CYS A 152 -6.43 23.42 -11.10
CA CYS A 152 -5.25 22.57 -11.24
C CYS A 152 -5.65 21.09 -11.34
N THR A 153 -5.38 20.45 -12.49
CA THR A 153 -5.51 19.00 -12.64
C THR A 153 -4.32 18.31 -11.98
N TYR A 154 -4.48 18.02 -10.69
CA TYR A 154 -3.54 17.19 -9.94
C TYR A 154 -4.31 16.01 -9.36
N SER A 155 -3.82 14.80 -9.61
CA SER A 155 -4.36 13.57 -9.06
C SER A 155 -3.37 12.95 -8.09
N CYS A 156 -3.90 12.44 -6.99
CA CYS A 156 -3.16 11.71 -5.98
C CYS A 156 -3.84 10.36 -5.76
N TRP A 157 -3.04 9.30 -5.85
CA TRP A 157 -3.49 7.91 -5.73
C TRP A 157 -2.74 7.26 -4.57
N PRO A 158 -3.27 7.36 -3.34
CA PRO A 158 -2.74 6.61 -2.21
C PRO A 158 -3.05 5.12 -2.36
N VAL A 159 -2.09 4.29 -1.96
CA VAL A 159 -2.31 2.86 -1.70
C VAL A 159 -2.08 2.64 -0.22
N ILE A 160 -3.10 2.12 0.44
CA ILE A 160 -3.16 1.91 1.88
C ILE A 160 -3.30 0.42 2.15
N LEU A 161 -2.52 -0.08 3.10
CA LEU A 161 -2.64 -1.43 3.63
C LEU A 161 -3.16 -1.41 5.06
N ILE A 162 -4.00 -2.38 5.39
CA ILE A 162 -4.65 -2.49 6.70
C ILE A 162 -4.33 -3.89 7.27
N PRO A 163 -3.64 -3.98 8.42
CA PRO A 163 -3.44 -5.25 9.12
C PRO A 163 -4.71 -5.63 9.89
N TYR A 164 -5.41 -6.64 9.40
CA TYR A 164 -6.63 -7.14 10.03
C TYR A 164 -6.35 -8.03 11.24
N ASN A 165 -5.10 -8.30 11.58
CA ASN A 165 -4.81 -9.02 12.82
C ASN A 165 -5.24 -8.25 14.08
N LEU A 166 -5.24 -6.91 13.98
CA LEU A 166 -5.60 -6.01 15.07
C LEU A 166 -7.11 -6.04 15.34
N LEU A 167 -7.49 -5.80 16.60
CA LEU A 167 -8.87 -5.70 17.03
C LEU A 167 -9.69 -4.65 16.22
N PRO A 168 -11.04 -4.78 16.13
CA PRO A 168 -11.89 -3.95 15.26
C PRO A 168 -11.68 -2.43 15.34
N GLY A 169 -11.62 -1.89 16.56
CA GLY A 169 -11.38 -0.46 16.79
C GLY A 169 -9.96 0.03 16.46
N MET A 170 -8.98 -0.87 16.39
CA MET A 170 -7.60 -0.54 16.00
C MET A 170 -7.40 -0.67 14.49
N CYS A 171 -7.81 -1.78 13.87
CA CYS A 171 -7.56 -2.00 12.44
C CYS A 171 -8.15 -0.88 11.55
N MET A 172 -9.27 -0.28 11.96
CA MET A 172 -9.91 0.83 11.24
C MET A 172 -9.42 2.23 11.68
N SER A 173 -8.46 2.32 12.61
CA SER A 173 -7.90 3.60 13.04
C SER A 173 -6.80 4.08 12.11
N SER A 174 -6.76 5.40 11.85
CA SER A 174 -5.76 6.03 10.98
C SER A 174 -4.30 5.77 11.39
N LYS A 175 -4.05 5.43 12.65
CA LYS A 175 -2.72 5.07 13.17
C LYS A 175 -2.20 3.74 12.64
N TYR A 176 -3.10 2.81 12.32
CA TYR A 176 -2.78 1.46 11.88
C TYR A 176 -3.07 1.22 10.40
N MET A 177 -3.69 2.20 9.73
CA MET A 177 -3.78 2.26 8.27
C MET A 177 -2.44 2.68 7.68
N PHE A 178 -1.80 1.77 6.94
CA PHE A 178 -0.49 1.98 6.40
C PHE A 178 -0.55 2.58 5.01
N LEU A 179 -0.32 3.90 4.91
CA LEU A 179 -0.01 4.52 3.61
C LEU A 179 1.31 3.96 3.09
N THR A 180 1.25 3.07 2.10
CA THR A 180 2.40 2.35 1.56
C THR A 180 2.96 3.03 0.32
N MET A 181 2.09 3.65 -0.46
CA MET A 181 2.51 4.30 -1.69
C MET A 181 1.67 5.54 -1.97
N VAL A 182 2.33 6.54 -2.56
CA VAL A 182 1.66 7.73 -3.08
C VAL A 182 2.07 7.91 -4.55
N ILE A 183 1.15 7.59 -5.45
CA ILE A 183 1.31 7.83 -6.88
C ILE A 183 0.82 9.25 -7.17
N LEU A 184 1.73 10.08 -7.70
CA LEU A 184 1.47 11.47 -8.03
C LEU A 184 1.48 11.64 -9.54
N GLY A 185 0.50 12.36 -10.06
CA GLY A 185 0.48 12.69 -11.49
C GLY A 185 -0.44 13.86 -11.79
N PRO A 186 -0.23 14.56 -12.91
CA PRO A 186 -1.23 15.49 -13.41
C PRO A 186 -2.55 14.77 -13.77
N SER A 187 -2.49 13.46 -14.04
CA SER A 187 -3.63 12.61 -14.40
C SER A 187 -3.56 11.25 -13.72
N ASN A 188 -4.73 10.62 -13.53
CA ASN A 188 -4.90 9.29 -12.94
C ASN A 188 -4.01 8.25 -13.68
N PRO A 189 -3.34 7.32 -12.96
CA PRO A 189 -2.57 6.22 -13.56
C PRO A 189 -3.36 5.34 -14.54
N LYS A 190 -4.70 5.34 -14.51
CA LYS A 190 -5.54 4.51 -15.39
C LYS A 190 -5.09 3.04 -15.34
N CYS A 191 -4.90 2.40 -16.50
CA CYS A 191 -4.45 1.02 -16.63
C CYS A 191 -2.95 0.82 -16.36
N LEU A 192 -2.22 1.84 -15.92
CA LEU A 192 -0.78 1.75 -15.64
C LEU A 192 -0.47 1.61 -14.14
N ILE A 193 -1.49 1.44 -13.29
CA ILE A 193 -1.31 1.30 -11.84
C ILE A 193 -0.44 0.09 -11.49
N ASP A 194 -0.51 -0.99 -12.28
CA ASP A 194 0.26 -2.21 -12.07
C ASP A 194 1.77 -1.95 -12.04
N GLY A 195 2.28 -1.12 -12.95
CA GLY A 195 3.69 -0.74 -12.99
C GLY A 195 4.14 0.04 -11.75
N TYR A 196 3.22 0.77 -11.10
CA TYR A 196 3.52 1.41 -9.82
C TYR A 196 3.46 0.44 -8.64
N LEU A 197 2.64 -0.61 -8.72
CA LEU A 197 2.47 -1.59 -7.66
C LEU A 197 3.62 -2.61 -7.61
N GLU A 198 4.49 -2.69 -8.62
CA GLU A 198 5.62 -3.63 -8.67
C GLU A 198 6.44 -3.73 -7.37
N PRO A 199 6.89 -2.63 -6.72
CA PRO A 199 7.65 -2.73 -5.48
C PRO A 199 6.85 -3.35 -4.34
N LEU A 200 5.55 -3.04 -4.27
CA LEU A 200 4.66 -3.59 -3.26
C LEU A 200 4.39 -5.08 -3.49
N VAL A 201 4.12 -5.47 -4.74
CA VAL A 201 3.86 -6.87 -5.10
C VAL A 201 5.07 -7.72 -4.76
N GLU A 202 6.27 -7.24 -5.06
CA GLU A 202 7.49 -7.97 -4.71
C GLU A 202 7.68 -8.11 -3.20
N GLU A 203 7.47 -7.04 -2.42
CA GLU A 203 7.59 -7.12 -0.96
C GLU A 203 6.56 -8.10 -0.38
N LEU A 204 5.32 -8.09 -0.87
CA LEU A 204 4.27 -9.04 -0.48
C LEU A 204 4.62 -10.49 -0.87
N GLN A 205 5.18 -10.70 -2.06
CA GLN A 205 5.64 -12.03 -2.50
C GLN A 205 6.75 -12.57 -1.61
N ASN A 206 7.73 -11.73 -1.25
CA ASN A 206 8.80 -12.12 -0.33
C ASN A 206 8.24 -12.47 1.06
N LEU A 207 7.34 -11.66 1.60
CA LEU A 207 6.68 -11.93 2.87
C LEU A 207 5.80 -13.19 2.84
N TRP A 208 5.21 -13.53 1.69
CA TRP A 208 4.39 -14.74 1.56
C TRP A 208 5.24 -16.01 1.45
N HIS A 209 6.29 -16.00 0.60
CA HIS A 209 7.05 -17.20 0.26
C HIS A 209 8.22 -17.48 1.20
N VAL A 210 8.88 -16.44 1.71
CA VAL A 210 10.09 -16.56 2.54
C VAL A 210 9.77 -16.20 3.99
N GLY A 211 8.94 -15.17 4.19
CA GLY A 211 8.71 -14.57 5.49
C GLY A 211 9.92 -13.77 5.98
N VAL A 212 9.78 -13.16 7.15
CA VAL A 212 10.85 -12.33 7.75
C VAL A 212 10.97 -12.59 9.26
N PRO A 213 12.19 -12.80 9.78
CA PRO A 213 12.40 -12.93 11.22
C PRO A 213 11.86 -11.68 11.95
N THR A 214 10.96 -11.90 12.90
CA THR A 214 10.27 -10.85 13.62
C THR A 214 10.23 -11.20 15.10
N HIS A 215 10.52 -10.22 15.95
CA HIS A 215 10.48 -10.36 17.39
C HIS A 215 9.14 -9.84 17.93
N ASP A 216 8.43 -10.70 18.66
CA ASP A 216 7.23 -10.36 19.42
C ASP A 216 7.64 -9.95 20.84
N SER A 217 7.46 -8.67 21.19
CA SER A 217 7.83 -8.17 22.52
C SER A 217 6.78 -8.44 23.60
N GLY A 218 5.57 -8.86 23.22
CA GLY A 218 4.54 -9.33 24.13
C GLY A 218 4.85 -10.72 24.68
N ARG A 219 5.43 -11.60 23.85
CA ARG A 219 5.80 -12.98 24.22
C ARG A 219 7.30 -13.22 24.40
N ASP A 220 8.12 -12.22 24.07
CA ASP A 220 9.58 -12.30 24.08
C ASP A 220 10.11 -13.46 23.21
N GLU A 221 9.51 -13.65 22.03
CA GLU A 221 9.87 -14.73 21.10
C GLU A 221 10.19 -14.19 19.70
N THR A 222 10.86 -15.01 18.89
CA THR A 222 11.14 -14.70 17.49
C THR A 222 10.49 -15.74 16.60
N PHE A 223 9.80 -15.29 15.57
CA PHE A 223 9.11 -16.13 14.60
C PHE A 223 9.39 -15.63 13.17
N ALA A 224 9.10 -16.46 12.18
CA ALA A 224 9.14 -16.05 10.77
C ALA A 224 7.76 -15.49 10.41
N MET A 225 7.63 -14.16 10.34
CA MET A 225 6.39 -13.51 9.98
C MET A 225 6.14 -13.65 8.48
N CYS A 226 5.03 -14.31 8.13
CA CYS A 226 4.49 -14.29 6.77
C CYS A 226 3.28 -13.37 6.68
N THR A 227 2.98 -12.89 5.47
CA THR A 227 1.81 -12.04 5.24
C THR A 227 0.98 -12.50 4.05
N ALA A 228 -0.35 -12.41 4.17
CA ALA A 228 -1.29 -12.70 3.10
C ALA A 228 -2.12 -11.45 2.78
N LEU A 229 -2.26 -11.13 1.48
CA LEU A 229 -3.23 -10.14 1.02
C LEU A 229 -4.59 -10.83 0.82
N MET A 230 -5.56 -10.51 1.66
CA MET A 230 -6.87 -11.19 1.68
C MET A 230 -7.82 -10.65 0.63
N TRP A 231 -7.90 -9.32 0.48
CA TRP A 231 -8.80 -8.66 -0.46
C TRP A 231 -8.38 -7.22 -0.72
N THR A 232 -8.95 -6.66 -1.78
CA THR A 232 -8.85 -5.24 -2.11
C THR A 232 -10.18 -4.53 -1.86
N VAL A 233 -10.18 -3.41 -1.16
CA VAL A 233 -11.34 -2.55 -0.91
C VAL A 233 -11.22 -1.31 -1.79
N ASN A 234 -11.87 -1.35 -2.94
CA ASN A 234 -11.81 -0.30 -3.95
C ASN A 234 -13.24 0.08 -4.38
N ASP A 235 -13.45 1.31 -4.81
CA ASP A 235 -14.65 1.64 -5.56
C ASP A 235 -14.60 0.98 -6.95
N LEU A 236 -15.72 0.91 -7.69
CA LEU A 236 -15.75 0.22 -8.98
C LEU A 236 -14.69 0.73 -9.98
N PRO A 237 -14.49 2.06 -10.15
CA PRO A 237 -13.39 2.58 -10.96
C PRO A 237 -12.00 2.13 -10.51
N ALA A 238 -11.64 2.26 -9.23
CA ALA A 238 -10.35 1.84 -8.72
C ALA A 238 -10.17 0.32 -8.81
N TYR A 239 -11.24 -0.45 -8.61
CA TYR A 239 -11.25 -1.89 -8.80
C TYR A 239 -10.91 -2.25 -10.26
N GLY A 240 -11.57 -1.62 -11.23
CA GLY A 240 -11.29 -1.90 -12.64
C GLY A 240 -9.84 -1.58 -13.04
N MET A 241 -9.25 -0.53 -12.46
CA MET A 241 -7.84 -0.20 -12.69
C MET A 241 -6.88 -1.18 -12.01
N ALA A 242 -7.13 -1.55 -10.75
CA ALA A 242 -6.22 -2.41 -9.98
C ALA A 242 -6.33 -3.91 -10.32
N SER A 243 -7.46 -4.35 -10.87
CA SER A 243 -7.69 -5.75 -11.26
C SER A 243 -7.57 -6.00 -12.76
N GLY A 244 -7.49 -4.93 -13.57
CA GLY A 244 -7.62 -5.01 -15.02
C GLY A 244 -9.04 -5.36 -15.52
N TRP A 245 -10.03 -5.43 -14.62
CA TRP A 245 -11.41 -5.78 -14.97
C TRP A 245 -12.18 -4.59 -15.58
N SER A 246 -13.06 -4.86 -16.53
CA SER A 246 -13.97 -3.82 -17.03
C SER A 246 -15.05 -3.55 -15.98
N SER A 247 -14.96 -2.42 -15.27
CA SER A 247 -16.00 -1.98 -14.32
C SER A 247 -17.19 -1.28 -15.02
N ALA A 248 -17.27 -1.37 -16.35
CA ALA A 248 -18.29 -0.72 -17.17
C ALA A 248 -18.81 -1.67 -18.27
N GLY A 249 -20.06 -1.45 -18.70
CA GLY A 249 -20.71 -2.27 -19.73
C GLY A 249 -21.30 -3.57 -19.20
N VAL A 250 -21.59 -4.51 -20.11
CA VAL A 250 -22.25 -5.80 -19.80
C VAL A 250 -21.43 -6.66 -18.83
N MET A 251 -20.10 -6.54 -18.89
CA MET A 251 -19.15 -7.23 -17.99
C MET A 251 -18.84 -6.44 -16.72
N GLY A 252 -19.61 -5.38 -16.42
CA GLY A 252 -19.31 -4.45 -15.33
C GLY A 252 -19.31 -5.08 -13.93
N CYS A 253 -20.03 -6.20 -13.75
CA CYS A 253 -20.07 -6.93 -12.50
C CYS A 253 -19.01 -8.05 -12.50
N PRO A 254 -17.99 -8.00 -11.62
CA PRO A 254 -16.98 -9.06 -11.54
C PRO A 254 -17.54 -10.37 -10.94
N VAL A 255 -18.72 -10.33 -10.34
CA VAL A 255 -19.39 -11.51 -9.77
C VAL A 255 -20.31 -12.17 -10.79
N CYS A 256 -21.13 -11.38 -11.48
CA CYS A 256 -22.10 -11.89 -12.46
C CYS A 256 -21.49 -12.08 -13.85
N MET A 257 -20.41 -11.36 -14.18
CA MET A 257 -19.75 -11.41 -15.50
C MET A 257 -20.75 -11.23 -16.65
N GLU A 258 -20.87 -12.21 -17.55
CA GLU A 258 -21.81 -12.17 -18.67
C GLU A 258 -23.27 -12.40 -18.23
N ASP A 259 -23.50 -12.98 -17.05
CA ASP A 259 -24.82 -13.28 -16.49
C ASP A 259 -25.48 -12.07 -15.81
N THR A 260 -25.01 -10.86 -16.14
CA THR A 260 -25.56 -9.64 -15.57
C THR A 260 -26.94 -9.37 -16.16
N CYS A 261 -28.00 -9.58 -15.37
CA CYS A 261 -29.37 -9.19 -15.73
C CYS A 261 -29.47 -7.67 -15.83
N ILE A 262 -29.23 -7.13 -17.02
CA ILE A 262 -29.52 -5.72 -17.32
C ILE A 262 -31.05 -5.58 -17.33
N LEU A 263 -31.59 -4.53 -16.73
CA LEU A 263 -32.99 -4.18 -16.94
C LEU A 263 -33.19 -3.94 -18.44
N SER A 264 -33.75 -4.94 -19.14
CA SER A 264 -34.27 -4.78 -20.48
C SER A 264 -35.49 -3.89 -20.36
N ALA A 265 -35.34 -2.61 -20.70
CA ALA A 265 -36.48 -1.77 -21.00
C ALA A 265 -37.10 -2.29 -22.30
N GLU A 266 -38.21 -3.02 -22.19
CA GLU A 266 -39.19 -3.12 -23.28
C GLU A 266 -39.91 -1.78 -23.47
#